data_AF-A0A1L5KV87-F1
#
_entry.id   AF-A0A1L5KV87-F1
#
_cell.length_a   1.000
_cell.length_b   1.000
_cell.length_c   1.000
_cell.angle_alpha   90.00
_cell.angle_beta   90.00
_cell.angle_gamma   90.00
#
_symmetry.space_group_name_H-M   'P 1'
#
loop_
_entity.id
_entity.type
_entity.pdbx_description
1 polymer ?
#
loop_
_entity_poly.entity_id
_entity_poly.type
_entity_poly.pdbx_seq_one_letter_code
_entity_poly.pdbx_strand_id
1 'polypeptide(L)'
;PSGEESQAQVRLRATRINAVEPNLLLAATTDLATVLGLIEQNKPALAIVDSAQTIVSQEVDGISGGSTQVREVASALIDTAKTLDIPVFLVGHVTKDGSIAGPRTLEHLVDVVCQFAGDSETALRMLRAAKNRFGPTDEVGCFDMSGEGIEEVTDPAGLFLSGDGPESANG
;
A
#
# COMPACT_ATOMS: atom_id res chain seq x y z
N PRO A 1 5.06 -2.50 11.14
CA PRO A 1 6.38 -1.97 10.75
C PRO A 1 6.93 -2.89 9.69
N SER A 2 7.08 -2.32 8.51
CA SER A 2 7.96 -2.89 7.51
C SER A 2 9.30 -3.18 8.16
N GLY A 3 10.01 -4.18 7.64
CA GLY A 3 11.44 -4.31 7.93
C GLY A 3 12.26 -3.06 7.54
N GLU A 4 11.63 -2.01 7.01
CA GLU A 4 12.25 -0.77 6.52
C GLU A 4 12.13 0.42 7.50
N GLU A 5 11.14 0.45 8.41
CA GLU A 5 10.95 1.58 9.34
C GLU A 5 10.72 1.17 10.81
N SER A 6 11.33 1.92 11.73
CA SER A 6 11.17 1.70 13.18
C SER A 6 9.77 2.08 13.68
N GLN A 7 9.30 1.44 14.75
CA GLN A 7 8.03 1.79 15.41
C GLN A 7 7.96 3.28 15.80
N ALA A 8 9.09 3.88 16.20
CA ALA A 8 9.17 5.30 16.53
C ALA A 8 8.90 6.20 15.31
N GLN A 9 9.45 5.86 14.14
CA GLN A 9 9.22 6.59 12.89
C GLN A 9 7.77 6.47 12.41
N VAL A 10 7.18 5.27 12.51
CA VAL A 10 5.75 5.07 12.20
C VAL A 10 4.88 5.92 13.12
N ARG A 11 5.15 5.90 14.43
CA ARG A 11 4.39 6.71 15.39
C ARG A 11 4.52 8.20 15.14
N LEU A 12 5.72 8.71 14.86
CA LEU A 12 5.92 10.13 14.53
C LEU A 12 5.09 10.57 13.32
N ARG A 13 5.09 9.77 12.25
CA ARG A 13 4.28 10.07 11.05
C ARG A 13 2.78 10.00 11.34
N ALA A 14 2.34 8.96 12.06
CA ALA A 14 0.95 8.83 12.48
C ALA A 14 0.51 10.04 13.33
N THR A 15 1.35 10.51 14.24
CA THR A 15 1.06 11.71 15.04
C THR A 15 0.89 12.94 14.16
N ARG A 16 1.76 13.13 13.16
CA ARG A 16 1.70 14.28 12.25
C ARG A 16 0.38 14.33 11.47
N ILE A 17 -0.10 13.19 11.01
CA ILE A 17 -1.35 13.09 10.26
C ILE A 17 -2.59 12.88 11.15
N ASN A 18 -2.46 13.04 12.48
CA ASN A 18 -3.51 12.78 13.47
C ASN A 18 -4.16 11.39 13.39
N ALA A 19 -3.38 10.34 13.07
CA ALA A 19 -3.83 8.95 12.92
C ALA A 19 -3.46 8.04 14.11
N VAL A 20 -2.99 8.59 15.23
CA VAL A 20 -2.70 7.78 16.43
C VAL A 20 -3.98 7.54 17.20
N GLU A 21 -4.51 6.32 17.07
CA GLU A 21 -5.71 5.86 17.76
C GLU A 21 -5.37 4.83 18.86
N PRO A 22 -6.12 4.74 19.97
CA PRO A 22 -5.87 3.77 21.04
C PRO A 22 -5.88 2.31 20.57
N ASN A 23 -6.63 2.01 19.52
CA ASN A 23 -6.79 0.66 18.98
C ASN A 23 -5.77 0.35 17.85
N LEU A 24 -4.82 1.26 17.58
CA LEU A 24 -3.77 1.04 16.58
C LEU A 24 -2.66 0.15 17.17
N LEU A 25 -2.62 -1.11 16.74
CA LEU A 25 -1.56 -2.05 17.11
C LEU A 25 -0.40 -2.00 16.11
N LEU A 26 0.84 -1.97 16.61
CA LEU A 26 2.06 -1.92 15.78
C LEU A 26 3.05 -3.02 16.20
N ALA A 27 3.37 -3.94 15.30
CA ALA A 27 4.29 -5.05 15.59
C ALA A 27 5.42 -5.18 14.56
N ALA A 28 6.67 -4.88 14.94
CA ALA A 28 7.83 -4.97 14.04
C ALA A 28 8.31 -6.41 13.93
N THR A 29 8.11 -7.03 12.78
CA THR A 29 8.62 -8.37 12.49
C THR A 29 8.79 -8.56 10.99
N THR A 30 9.74 -9.41 10.62
CA THR A 30 9.94 -9.90 9.25
C THR A 30 9.57 -11.38 9.12
N ASP A 31 9.11 -12.03 10.18
CA ASP A 31 8.79 -13.45 10.21
C ASP A 31 7.29 -13.68 9.96
N LEU A 32 6.95 -14.44 8.92
CA LEU A 32 5.57 -14.68 8.51
C LEU A 32 4.75 -15.35 9.63
N ALA A 33 5.29 -16.38 10.28
CA ALA A 33 4.57 -17.09 11.34
C ALA A 33 4.18 -16.16 12.49
N THR A 34 5.08 -15.23 12.85
CA THR A 34 4.80 -14.18 13.83
C THR A 34 3.67 -13.24 13.37
N VAL A 35 3.67 -12.82 12.11
CA VAL A 35 2.60 -11.98 11.55
C VAL A 35 1.23 -12.69 11.65
N LEU A 36 1.15 -13.94 11.21
CA LEU A 36 -0.08 -14.72 11.22
C LEU A 36 -0.59 -14.93 12.66
N GLY A 37 0.30 -15.30 13.58
CA GLY A 37 -0.06 -15.50 14.99
C GLY A 37 -0.58 -14.21 15.65
N LEU A 38 -0.01 -13.05 15.32
CA LEU A 38 -0.52 -11.77 15.82
C LEU A 38 -1.91 -11.44 15.27
N ILE A 39 -2.16 -11.70 13.99
CA ILE A 39 -3.47 -11.50 13.38
C ILE A 39 -4.51 -12.43 14.01
N GLU A 40 -4.20 -13.70 14.19
CA GLU A 40 -5.10 -14.68 14.82
C GLU A 40 -5.40 -14.35 16.28
N GLN A 41 -4.40 -13.90 17.03
CA GLN A 41 -4.56 -13.54 18.44
C GLN A 41 -5.42 -12.29 18.63
N ASN A 42 -5.21 -11.27 17.80
CA ASN A 42 -5.83 -9.96 18.00
C ASN A 42 -7.12 -9.77 17.20
N LYS A 43 -7.34 -10.57 16.14
CA LYS A 43 -8.50 -10.51 15.23
C LYS A 43 -8.88 -9.07 14.86
N PRO A 44 -7.95 -8.31 14.25
CA PRO A 44 -8.17 -6.90 13.99
C PRO A 44 -9.30 -6.71 12.97
N ALA A 45 -9.98 -5.56 13.03
CA ALA A 45 -10.96 -5.19 12.01
C ALA A 45 -10.32 -4.94 10.62
N LEU A 46 -9.00 -4.67 10.59
CA LEU A 46 -8.19 -4.53 9.39
C LEU A 46 -6.73 -4.86 9.73
N ALA A 47 -6.09 -5.70 8.92
CA ALA A 47 -4.64 -5.91 9.00
C ALA A 47 -3.93 -5.21 7.82
N ILE A 48 -2.83 -4.52 8.11
CA ILE A 48 -1.97 -3.90 7.08
C ILE A 48 -0.57 -4.49 7.21
N VAL A 49 -0.13 -5.17 6.15
CA VAL A 49 1.21 -5.74 6.02
C VAL A 49 1.99 -4.87 5.03
N ASP A 50 2.78 -3.97 5.59
CA ASP A 50 3.74 -3.14 4.89
C ASP A 50 5.14 -3.68 5.20
N SER A 51 5.91 -4.27 4.30
CA SER A 51 5.56 -4.65 2.92
C SER A 51 5.81 -6.14 2.67
N ALA A 52 5.16 -6.68 1.63
CA ALA A 52 5.26 -8.08 1.23
C ALA A 52 6.71 -8.55 1.02
N GLN A 53 7.57 -7.67 0.51
CA GLN A 53 8.97 -7.99 0.23
C GLN A 53 9.81 -8.17 1.50
N THR A 54 9.37 -7.60 2.63
CA THR A 54 10.13 -7.63 3.89
C THR A 54 9.80 -8.83 4.77
N ILE A 55 8.66 -9.49 4.52
CA ILE A 55 8.23 -10.66 5.28
C ILE A 55 8.83 -11.93 4.64
N VAL A 56 9.28 -12.84 5.50
CA VAL A 56 9.95 -14.08 5.13
C VAL A 56 9.22 -15.26 5.77
N SER A 57 8.91 -16.27 4.97
CA SER A 57 8.50 -17.59 5.44
C SER A 57 9.72 -18.49 5.56
N GLN A 58 9.84 -19.20 6.69
CA GLN A 58 10.88 -20.22 6.88
C GLN A 58 10.52 -21.56 6.21
N GLU A 59 9.29 -21.70 5.72
CA GLU A 59 8.78 -22.95 5.14
C GLU A 59 9.15 -23.13 3.66
N VAL A 60 9.59 -22.04 3.01
CA VAL A 60 9.97 -22.05 1.59
C VAL A 60 11.38 -21.50 1.39
N ASP A 61 12.15 -22.17 0.54
CA ASP A 61 13.45 -21.67 0.13
C ASP A 61 13.29 -20.47 -0.81
N GLY A 62 14.11 -19.44 -0.61
CA GLY A 62 14.11 -18.27 -1.47
C GLY A 62 14.86 -17.10 -0.86
N ILE A 63 15.17 -16.12 -1.71
CA ILE A 63 15.75 -14.85 -1.27
C ILE A 63 14.61 -13.98 -0.75
N SER A 64 14.82 -13.28 0.37
CA SER A 64 13.89 -12.27 0.87
C SER A 64 13.54 -11.24 -0.23
N GLY A 65 12.26 -10.90 -0.35
CA GLY A 65 11.74 -10.08 -1.46
C GLY A 65 11.66 -10.78 -2.84
N GLY A 66 12.12 -12.03 -2.95
CA GLY A 66 12.01 -12.83 -4.15
C GLY A 66 10.56 -13.29 -4.42
N SER A 67 10.24 -13.59 -5.67
CA SER A 67 8.87 -13.93 -6.10
C SER A 67 8.29 -15.17 -5.44
N THR A 68 9.12 -16.15 -5.06
CA THR A 68 8.70 -17.32 -4.29
C THR A 68 8.25 -16.92 -2.88
N GLN A 69 9.12 -16.21 -2.14
CA GLN A 69 8.83 -15.72 -0.78
C GLN A 69 7.60 -14.81 -0.76
N VAL A 70 7.50 -13.84 -1.68
CA VAL A 70 6.36 -12.93 -1.76
C VAL A 70 5.04 -13.66 -2.06
N ARG A 71 5.08 -14.68 -2.94
CA ARG A 71 3.88 -15.50 -3.23
C ARG A 71 3.44 -16.33 -2.04
N GLU A 72 4.39 -16.87 -1.28
CA GLU A 72 4.10 -17.63 -0.07
C GLU A 72 3.43 -16.75 0.99
N VAL A 73 4.04 -15.60 1.28
CA VAL A 73 3.48 -14.60 2.20
C VAL A 73 2.08 -14.18 1.80
N ALA A 74 1.86 -13.87 0.52
CA ALA A 74 0.55 -13.47 0.04
C ALA A 74 -0.49 -14.60 0.17
N SER A 75 -0.14 -15.83 -0.18
CA SER A 75 -1.04 -16.99 -0.07
C SER A 75 -1.46 -17.23 1.37
N ALA A 76 -0.50 -17.25 2.30
CA ALA A 76 -0.80 -17.44 3.72
C ALA A 76 -1.69 -16.33 4.29
N LEU A 77 -1.41 -15.06 3.94
CA LEU A 77 -2.24 -13.93 4.36
C LEU A 77 -3.66 -14.00 3.78
N ILE A 78 -3.82 -14.43 2.53
CA ILE A 78 -5.13 -14.62 1.90
C ILE A 78 -5.93 -15.70 2.63
N ASP A 79 -5.28 -16.82 2.99
CA ASP A 79 -5.94 -17.92 3.69
C ASP A 79 -6.34 -17.52 5.12
N THR A 80 -5.48 -16.78 5.83
CA THR A 80 -5.83 -16.19 7.14
C THR A 80 -6.98 -15.19 7.02
N ALA A 81 -6.96 -14.30 6.02
CA ALA A 81 -8.03 -13.32 5.77
C ALA A 81 -9.39 -14.01 5.59
N LYS A 82 -9.43 -15.07 4.77
CA LYS A 82 -10.65 -15.87 4.54
C LYS A 82 -11.09 -16.63 5.77
N THR A 83 -10.15 -17.21 6.51
CA THR A 83 -10.44 -18.04 7.69
C THR A 83 -11.01 -17.20 8.84
N LEU A 84 -10.48 -15.98 9.01
CA LEU A 84 -10.87 -15.09 10.09
C LEU A 84 -11.95 -14.07 9.69
N ASP A 85 -12.30 -14.01 8.40
CA ASP A 85 -13.21 -13.03 7.82
C ASP A 85 -12.80 -11.58 8.12
N ILE A 86 -11.54 -11.26 7.82
CA ILE A 86 -10.97 -9.93 8.01
C ILE A 86 -10.35 -9.39 6.71
N PRO A 87 -10.44 -8.07 6.45
CA PRO A 87 -9.72 -7.46 5.35
C PRO A 87 -8.22 -7.39 5.67
N VAL A 88 -7.39 -7.66 4.66
CA VAL A 88 -5.93 -7.57 4.73
C VAL A 88 -5.43 -6.70 3.58
N PHE A 89 -4.67 -5.65 3.90
CA PHE A 89 -3.93 -4.86 2.93
C PHE A 89 -2.49 -5.33 2.89
N LEU A 90 -2.01 -5.63 1.68
CA LEU A 90 -0.63 -6.03 1.44
C LEU A 90 0.04 -4.96 0.57
N VAL A 91 1.04 -4.28 1.13
CA VAL A 91 1.81 -3.27 0.39
C VAL A 91 2.93 -3.96 -0.38
N GLY A 92 3.07 -3.62 -1.66
CA GLY A 92 4.14 -4.12 -2.51
C GLY A 92 4.77 -2.99 -3.31
N HIS A 93 6.07 -2.79 -3.16
CA HIS A 93 6.81 -1.82 -3.94
C HIS A 93 7.06 -2.29 -5.38
N VAL A 94 6.90 -1.39 -6.34
CA VAL A 94 7.31 -1.61 -7.74
C VAL A 94 8.76 -1.14 -7.88
N THR A 95 9.67 -2.03 -8.25
CA THR A 95 11.07 -1.66 -8.49
C THR A 95 11.29 -1.16 -9.93
N LYS A 96 12.38 -0.40 -10.13
CA LYS A 96 12.71 0.31 -11.39
C LYS A 96 12.75 -0.58 -12.64
N ASP A 97 13.03 -1.87 -12.45
CA ASP A 97 13.19 -2.82 -13.55
C ASP A 97 11.88 -3.55 -13.90
N GLY A 98 10.78 -3.25 -13.20
CA GLY A 98 9.46 -3.88 -13.39
C GLY A 98 9.40 -5.38 -13.14
N SER A 99 10.51 -5.98 -12.66
CA SER A 99 10.79 -7.42 -12.65
C SER A 99 10.69 -8.06 -11.27
N ILE A 100 10.68 -7.27 -10.18
CA ILE A 100 10.54 -7.82 -8.84
C ILE A 100 9.07 -7.94 -8.52
N ALA A 101 8.67 -9.17 -8.18
CA ALA A 101 7.61 -9.63 -7.26
C ALA A 101 6.60 -8.58 -6.74
N GLY A 102 6.11 -7.71 -7.62
CA GLY A 102 5.21 -6.63 -7.29
C GLY A 102 3.76 -7.10 -7.42
N PRO A 103 2.79 -6.16 -7.40
CA PRO A 103 1.37 -6.47 -7.53
C PRO A 103 1.04 -7.42 -8.69
N ARG A 104 1.76 -7.32 -9.82
CA ARG A 104 1.60 -8.21 -10.98
C ARG A 104 1.79 -9.69 -10.67
N THR A 105 2.74 -10.05 -9.82
CA THR A 105 2.96 -11.46 -9.45
C THR A 105 1.81 -12.01 -8.61
N LEU A 106 1.15 -11.15 -7.86
CA LEU A 106 0.05 -11.49 -6.95
C LEU A 106 -1.34 -11.22 -7.56
N GLU A 107 -1.41 -10.55 -8.70
CA GLU A 107 -2.63 -10.01 -9.29
C GLU A 107 -3.71 -11.07 -9.53
N HIS A 108 -3.32 -12.31 -9.85
CA HIS A 108 -4.27 -13.40 -10.02
C HIS A 108 -4.77 -13.98 -8.67
N LEU A 109 -4.01 -13.83 -7.58
CA LEU A 109 -4.30 -14.39 -6.25
C LEU A 109 -5.22 -13.48 -5.42
N VAL A 110 -5.03 -12.16 -5.51
CA VAL A 110 -5.73 -11.18 -4.65
C VAL A 110 -7.07 -10.74 -5.25
N ASP A 111 -8.00 -10.27 -4.41
CA ASP A 111 -9.31 -9.82 -4.88
C ASP A 111 -9.31 -8.40 -5.47
N VAL A 112 -8.43 -7.53 -4.97
CA VAL A 112 -8.27 -6.14 -5.41
C VAL A 112 -6.79 -5.83 -5.61
N VAL A 113 -6.47 -5.14 -6.71
CA VAL A 113 -5.14 -4.60 -6.99
C VAL A 113 -5.28 -3.11 -7.23
N CYS A 114 -4.67 -2.31 -6.36
CA CYS A 114 -4.57 -0.87 -6.52
C CYS A 114 -3.13 -0.45 -6.80
N GLN A 115 -2.96 0.55 -7.64
CA GLN A 115 -1.70 1.19 -7.95
C GLN A 115 -1.77 2.64 -7.50
N PHE A 116 -0.81 3.06 -6.68
CA PHE A 116 -0.66 4.44 -6.25
C PHE A 116 0.59 5.03 -6.90
N ALA A 117 0.41 5.93 -7.87
CA ALA A 117 1.49 6.44 -8.71
C ALA A 117 1.30 7.93 -9.02
N GLY A 118 2.39 8.65 -9.24
CA GLY A 118 2.35 10.06 -9.65
C GLY A 118 3.59 10.43 -10.45
N ASP A 119 3.56 11.62 -11.03
CA ASP A 119 4.70 12.21 -11.73
C ASP A 119 5.73 12.75 -10.71
N SER A 120 7.00 12.79 -11.09
CA SER A 120 8.05 13.49 -10.32
C SER A 120 7.87 15.00 -10.33
N GLU A 121 7.25 15.56 -11.36
CA GLU A 121 7.05 17.00 -11.53
C GLU A 121 5.90 17.57 -10.68
N THR A 122 5.04 16.70 -10.12
CA THR A 122 3.87 17.13 -9.33
C THR A 122 3.77 16.37 -8.01
N ALA A 123 3.16 17.02 -7.01
CA ALA A 123 2.80 16.37 -5.75
C ALA A 123 1.59 15.44 -5.90
N LEU A 124 0.93 15.44 -7.07
CA LEU A 124 -0.25 14.64 -7.32
C LEU A 124 0.08 13.15 -7.37
N ARG A 125 -0.79 12.36 -6.75
CA ARG A 125 -0.76 10.90 -6.73
C ARG A 125 -2.13 10.39 -7.13
N MET A 126 -2.13 9.43 -8.03
CA MET A 126 -3.33 8.78 -8.54
C MET A 126 -3.41 7.38 -7.96
N LEU A 127 -4.56 7.05 -7.35
CA LEU A 127 -4.91 5.69 -6.97
C LEU A 127 -5.82 5.09 -8.06
N ARG A 128 -5.39 3.99 -8.67
CA ARG A 128 -6.16 3.29 -9.72
C ARG A 128 -6.31 1.82 -9.38
N ALA A 129 -7.51 1.28 -9.53
CA ALA A 129 -7.74 -0.15 -9.40
C ALA A 129 -7.44 -0.85 -10.73
N ALA A 130 -6.40 -1.68 -10.78
CA ALA A 130 -6.13 -2.56 -11.92
C ALA A 130 -7.03 -3.80 -11.91
N LYS A 131 -7.42 -4.25 -10.71
CA LYS A 131 -8.37 -5.34 -10.49
C LYS A 131 -9.25 -4.97 -9.30
N ASN A 132 -10.55 -5.17 -9.44
CA ASN A 132 -11.50 -4.99 -8.34
C ASN A 132 -12.62 -6.02 -8.49
N ARG A 133 -12.70 -6.98 -7.56
CA ARG A 133 -13.80 -7.96 -7.55
C ARG A 133 -15.07 -7.47 -6.88
N PHE A 134 -15.02 -6.30 -6.24
CA PHE A 134 -16.12 -5.73 -5.46
C PHE A 134 -16.68 -4.45 -6.09
N GLY A 135 -16.21 -4.05 -7.26
CA GLY A 135 -16.61 -2.81 -7.90
C GLY A 135 -15.90 -2.53 -9.23
N PRO A 136 -16.08 -1.33 -9.79
CA PRO A 136 -15.44 -0.91 -11.02
C PRO A 136 -13.91 -0.77 -10.90
N THR A 137 -13.24 -0.77 -12.05
CA THR A 137 -11.79 -0.56 -12.19
C THR A 137 -11.44 0.74 -12.93
N ASP A 138 -12.44 1.43 -13.50
CA ASP A 138 -12.28 2.71 -14.19
C ASP A 138 -12.34 3.92 -13.24
N GLU A 139 -12.60 3.69 -11.94
CA GLU A 139 -12.50 4.70 -10.91
C GLU A 139 -11.05 5.08 -10.59
N VAL A 140 -10.86 6.37 -10.34
CA VAL A 140 -9.55 6.95 -10.09
C VAL A 140 -9.67 7.94 -8.94
N GLY A 141 -8.90 7.70 -7.87
CA GLY A 141 -8.71 8.69 -6.81
C GLY A 141 -7.54 9.60 -7.15
N CYS A 142 -7.71 10.92 -7.03
CA CYS A 142 -6.64 11.89 -7.15
C CYS A 142 -6.32 12.43 -5.76
N PHE A 143 -5.04 12.53 -5.42
CA PHE A 143 -4.58 12.99 -4.12
C PHE A 143 -3.41 13.95 -4.26
N ASP A 144 -3.36 14.96 -3.40
CA ASP A 144 -2.20 15.83 -3.23
C ASP A 144 -1.39 15.34 -2.02
N MET A 145 -0.08 15.20 -2.19
CA MET A 145 0.82 14.69 -1.17
C MET A 145 1.69 15.82 -0.64
N SER A 146 1.43 16.22 0.61
CA SER A 146 2.14 17.30 1.28
C SER A 146 2.93 16.77 2.49
N GLY A 147 3.63 17.68 3.18
CA GLY A 147 4.27 17.36 4.46
C GLY A 147 3.27 16.90 5.54
N GLU A 148 2.01 17.29 5.42
CA GLU A 148 0.95 17.03 6.40
C GLU A 148 0.17 15.74 6.11
N GLY A 149 0.40 15.08 4.96
CA GLY A 149 -0.23 13.82 4.61
C GLY A 149 -0.67 13.73 3.16
N ILE A 150 -1.70 12.92 2.93
CA ILE A 150 -2.33 12.70 1.63
C ILE A 150 -3.75 13.25 1.72
N GLU A 151 -4.09 14.21 0.87
CA GLU A 151 -5.42 14.84 0.82
C GLU A 151 -6.11 14.53 -0.51
N GLU A 152 -7.40 14.21 -0.48
CA GLU A 152 -8.18 13.93 -1.69
C GLU A 152 -8.41 15.22 -2.50
N VAL A 153 -8.14 15.15 -3.80
CA VAL A 153 -8.46 16.19 -4.77
C VAL A 153 -9.78 15.83 -5.43
N THR A 154 -10.86 16.48 -5.00
CA THR A 154 -12.22 16.20 -5.48
C THR A 154 -12.52 16.77 -6.87
N ASP A 155 -11.76 17.77 -7.32
CA ASP A 155 -11.85 18.34 -8.68
C ASP A 155 -10.44 18.43 -9.33
N PRO A 156 -9.95 17.33 -9.91
CA PRO A 156 -8.65 17.34 -10.57
C PRO A 156 -8.65 18.16 -11.87
N ALA A 157 -9.80 18.47 -12.47
CA ALA A 157 -9.87 19.22 -13.73
C ALA A 157 -9.43 20.69 -13.55
N GLY A 158 -9.75 21.30 -12.40
CA GLY A 158 -9.32 22.67 -12.07
C GLY A 158 -7.80 22.84 -11.96
N LEU A 159 -7.06 21.76 -11.66
CA LEU A 159 -5.60 21.79 -11.57
C LEU A 159 -4.92 21.93 -12.93
N PHE A 160 -5.53 21.36 -13.99
CA PHE A 160 -5.00 21.48 -15.36
C PHE A 160 -5.34 22.84 -16.00
N LEU A 161 -6.44 23.48 -15.61
CA LEU A 161 -6.86 24.78 -16.13
C LEU A 161 -6.02 25.95 -15.58
N SER A 162 -5.33 25.74 -14.45
CA SER A 162 -4.49 26.77 -13.81
C SER A 162 -3.10 26.90 -14.45
N GLY A 163 -2.78 26.09 -15.48
CA GLY A 163 -1.51 26.11 -16.21
C GLY A 163 -1.43 27.10 -17.37
N ASP A 164 -2.56 27.64 -17.85
CA ASP A 164 -2.57 28.70 -18.86
C ASP A 164 -2.51 30.08 -18.17
N GLY A 165 -1.30 30.49 -17.82
CA GLY A 165 -1.02 31.90 -17.58
C GLY A 165 -1.31 32.70 -18.86
N PRO A 166 -1.95 33.88 -18.78
CA PRO A 166 -2.32 34.62 -19.97
C PRO A 166 -1.06 35.01 -20.74
N GLU A 167 -1.00 34.63 -22.02
CA GLU A 167 -0.17 35.31 -23.01
C GLU A 167 -0.41 36.81 -22.84
N SER A 168 0.62 37.51 -22.38
CA SER A 168 0.63 38.96 -22.34
C SER A 168 0.77 39.45 -23.78
N ALA A 169 -0.37 39.53 -24.47
CA ALA A 169 -0.54 40.39 -25.63
C ALA A 169 -0.51 41.85 -25.18
N ASN A 170 0.40 42.62 -25.77
CA ASN A 170 0.52 44.09 -25.92
C ASN A 170 2.01 44.43 -25.81
N GLY A 171 2.67 45.09 -26.76
CA GLY A 171 2.23 46.13 -27.69
C GLY A 171 3.34 47.17 -27.70
#